data_AF-A0A6I7QNY9-F1
#
_entry.id   AF-A0A6I7QNY9-F1
#
_cell.length_a   1.000
_cell.length_b   1.000
_cell.length_c   1.000
_cell.angle_alpha   90.00
_cell.angle_beta   90.00
_cell.angle_gamma   90.00
#
_symmetry.space_group_name_H-M   'P 1'
#
loop_
_entity.id
_entity.type
_entity.pdbx_description
1 polymer ?
#
loop_
_entity_poly.entity_id
_entity_poly.type
_entity_poly.pdbx_seq_one_letter_code
_entity_poly.pdbx_strand_id
1 'polypeptide(L)'
;MSSARDDYVRKAKAILDQWNAEIGVLEVRIDQIKADARIQYQKKLEDARRRRYELKQRLDEVGHAGEEAWGALSDAVKSAKSKSDS
;
A
#
# COMPACT_ATOMS: atom_id res chain seq x y z
N MET A 1 27.13 6.23 1.77
CA MET A 1 26.12 5.18 2.02
C MET A 1 24.72 5.75 1.74
N SER A 2 24.34 6.02 0.48
CA SER A 2 23.01 6.56 0.13
C SER A 2 22.18 5.68 -0.82
N SER A 3 22.81 4.73 -1.52
CA SER A 3 22.15 3.94 -2.58
C SER A 3 21.06 3.00 -2.05
N ALA A 4 21.26 2.35 -0.91
CA ALA A 4 20.29 1.40 -0.36
C ALA A 4 18.97 2.08 0.05
N ARG A 5 19.04 3.29 0.59
CA ARG A 5 17.87 4.11 0.94
C ARG A 5 17.12 4.53 -0.32
N ASP A 6 17.84 5.02 -1.33
CA ASP A 6 17.24 5.47 -2.59
C ASP A 6 16.57 4.32 -3.34
N ASP A 7 17.19 3.14 -3.35
CA ASP A 7 16.60 1.92 -3.91
C ASP A 7 15.33 1.50 -3.18
N TYR A 8 15.33 1.63 -1.85
CA TYR A 8 14.16 1.28 -1.05
C TYR A 8 13.01 2.27 -1.30
N VAL A 9 13.28 3.57 -1.33
CA VAL A 9 12.28 4.60 -1.67
C VAL A 9 11.72 4.37 -3.07
N ARG A 10 12.57 4.04 -4.04
CA ARG A 10 12.14 3.69 -5.41
C ARG A 10 11.20 2.48 -5.40
N LYS A 11 11.54 1.41 -4.69
CA LYS A 11 10.69 0.22 -4.56
C LYS A 11 9.35 0.53 -3.88
N ALA A 12 9.36 1.31 -2.80
CA ALA A 12 8.14 1.70 -2.10
C ALA A 12 7.23 2.55 -3.00
N LYS A 13 7.79 3.50 -3.77
CA LYS A 13 7.05 4.28 -4.76
C LYS A 13 6.43 3.38 -5.84
N ALA A 14 7.19 2.42 -6.37
CA ALA A 14 6.68 1.48 -7.37
C ALA A 14 5.50 0.64 -6.84
N ILE A 15 5.57 0.19 -5.59
CA ILE A 15 4.45 -0.53 -4.93
C ILE A 15 3.22 0.39 -4.77
N LEU A 16 3.43 1.64 -4.37
CA LEU A 16 2.34 2.63 -4.26
C LEU A 16 1.68 2.91 -5.62
N ASP A 17 2.47 3.03 -6.69
CA ASP A 17 1.98 3.24 -8.04
C ASP A 17 1.19 2.04 -8.56
N GLN A 18 1.66 0.82 -8.27
CA GLN A 18 0.92 -0.39 -8.58
C GLN A 18 -0.44 -0.41 -7.86
N TRP A 19 -0.46 -0.14 -6.55
CA TRP A 19 -1.72 -0.11 -5.80
C TRP A 19 -2.66 1.00 -6.27
N ASN A 20 -2.14 2.15 -6.72
CA ASN A 20 -2.95 3.19 -7.34
C ASN A 20 -3.64 2.69 -8.61
N ALA A 21 -2.92 1.95 -9.46
CA ALA A 21 -3.51 1.36 -10.66
C ALA A 21 -4.59 0.31 -10.32
N GLU A 22 -4.33 -0.56 -9.35
CA GLU A 22 -5.30 -1.57 -8.89
C GLU A 22 -6.57 -0.92 -8.30
N ILE A 23 -6.41 0.15 -7.50
CA ILE A 23 -7.50 0.96 -6.97
C ILE A 23 -8.34 1.55 -8.12
N GLY A 24 -7.71 2.15 -9.13
CA GLY A 24 -8.42 2.71 -10.28
C GLY A 24 -9.21 1.65 -11.06
N VAL A 25 -8.65 0.45 -11.23
CA VAL A 25 -9.36 -0.68 -11.85
C VAL A 25 -10.56 -1.13 -10.99
N LEU A 26 -10.41 -1.18 -9.66
CA LEU A 26 -11.50 -1.52 -8.75
C LEU A 26 -12.62 -0.47 -8.78
N GLU A 27 -12.29 0.81 -8.82
CA GLU A 27 -13.25 1.91 -8.94
C GLU A 27 -14.09 1.79 -10.20
N VAL A 28 -13.46 1.59 -11.36
CA VAL A 28 -14.17 1.40 -12.63
C VAL A 28 -15.07 0.16 -12.59
N ARG A 29 -14.59 -0.95 -12.02
CA ARG A 29 -15.40 -2.17 -11.87
C ARG A 29 -16.58 -1.97 -10.93
N ILE A 30 -16.41 -1.23 -9.84
CA ILE A 30 -17.45 -0.88 -8.87
C ILE A 30 -18.59 -0.10 -9.52
N ASP A 31 -18.29 0.75 -10.50
CA ASP A 31 -19.30 1.51 -11.22
C ASP A 31 -20.05 0.68 -12.26
N GLN A 32 -19.51 -0.47 -12.66
CA GLN A 32 -20.12 -1.38 -13.65
C GLN A 32 -20.95 -2.53 -13.03
N ILE A 33 -20.84 -2.77 -11.72
CA ILE A 33 -21.51 -3.90 -11.03
C ILE A 33 -22.80 -3.48 -10.30
N LYS A 34 -23.73 -4.43 -10.16
CA LYS A 34 -25.01 -4.25 -9.44
C LYS A 34 -24.79 -3.88 -7.96
N ALA A 35 -25.75 -3.17 -7.38
CA ALA A 35 -25.68 -2.60 -6.03
C ALA A 35 -25.26 -3.58 -4.93
N ASP A 36 -25.72 -4.84 -4.97
CA ASP A 36 -25.37 -5.85 -3.96
C ASP A 36 -23.90 -6.28 -4.02
N ALA A 37 -23.34 -6.40 -5.23
CA ALA A 37 -21.92 -6.67 -5.42
C ALA A 37 -21.07 -5.42 -5.09
N ARG A 38 -21.63 -4.22 -5.27
CA ARG A 38 -20.94 -2.94 -5.03
C ARG A 38 -20.40 -2.84 -3.60
N ILE A 39 -21.17 -3.26 -2.60
CA ILE A 39 -20.78 -3.18 -1.18
C ILE A 39 -19.52 -4.01 -0.91
N GLN A 40 -19.42 -5.23 -1.45
CA GLN A 40 -18.25 -6.08 -1.23
C GLN A 40 -16.99 -5.51 -1.90
N TYR A 41 -17.14 -4.96 -3.11
CA TYR A 41 -16.02 -4.33 -3.80
C TYR A 41 -15.63 -2.99 -3.18
N GLN A 42 -16.59 -2.21 -2.67
CA GLN A 42 -16.30 -0.99 -1.91
C GLN A 42 -15.46 -1.28 -0.67
N LYS A 43 -15.76 -2.36 0.09
CA LYS A 43 -14.90 -2.78 1.20
C LYS A 43 -13.47 -3.09 0.76
N LYS A 44 -13.31 -3.84 -0.33
CA LYS A 44 -11.97 -4.14 -0.90
C LYS A 44 -11.23 -2.88 -1.35
N LEU A 45 -11.97 -1.93 -1.94
CA LEU A 45 -11.43 -0.62 -2.34
C LEU A 45 -10.97 0.19 -1.13
N GLU A 46 -11.78 0.24 -0.06
CA GLU A 46 -11.41 0.94 1.18
C GLU A 46 -10.20 0.31 1.86
N ASP A 47 -10.12 -1.02 1.93
CA ASP A 47 -8.94 -1.71 2.47
C ASP A 47 -7.69 -1.44 1.63
N ALA A 48 -7.80 -1.44 0.29
CA ALA A 48 -6.69 -1.10 -0.60
C ALA A 48 -6.23 0.35 -0.40
N ARG A 49 -7.17 1.30 -0.30
CA ARG A 49 -6.88 2.72 -0.01
C ARG A 49 -6.23 2.90 1.36
N ARG A 50 -6.69 2.18 2.38
CA ARG A 50 -6.12 2.23 3.74
C ARG A 50 -4.67 1.75 3.73
N ARG A 51 -4.40 0.59 3.13
CA ARG A 51 -3.04 0.05 3.00
C ARG A 51 -2.11 1.00 2.25
N ARG A 52 -2.59 1.61 1.15
CA ARG A 52 -1.83 2.63 0.41
C ARG A 52 -1.49 3.83 1.30
N TYR A 53 -2.46 4.32 2.06
CA TYR A 53 -2.26 5.45 2.97
C TYR A 53 -1.23 5.13 4.05
N GLU A 54 -1.34 3.96 4.69
CA GLU A 54 -0.39 3.50 5.71
C GLU A 54 1.04 3.40 5.15
N LEU A 55 1.20 2.81 3.96
CA LEU A 55 2.51 2.69 3.31
C LEU A 55 3.09 4.06 2.93
N LYS A 56 2.25 4.98 2.44
CA LYS A 56 2.67 6.35 2.10
C LYS A 56 3.11 7.11 3.35
N GLN A 57 2.32 7.08 4.43
CA GLN A 57 2.70 7.75 5.69
C GLN A 57 4.02 7.22 6.22
N ARG A 58 4.20 5.89 6.23
CA ARG A 58 5.45 5.29 6.65
C ARG A 58 6.61 5.66 5.72
N LEU A 59 6.39 5.75 4.41
CA LEU A 59 7.43 6.21 3.48
C LEU A 59 7.83 7.67 3.75
N ASP A 60 6.88 8.55 4.03
CA ASP A 60 7.13 9.95 4.38
C ASP A 60 7.87 10.04 5.73
N GLU A 61 7.44 9.29 6.74
CA GLU A 61 8.11 9.21 8.06
C GLU A 61 9.57 8.76 7.93
N VAL A 62 9.85 7.76 7.09
CA VAL A 62 11.22 7.26 6.88
C VAL A 62 12.02 8.12 5.88
N GLY A 63 11.34 8.94 5.09
CA GLY A 63 11.96 10.07 4.39
C GLY A 63 12.57 11.10 5.36
N HIS A 64 11.99 11.22 6.56
CA HIS A 64 12.46 12.10 7.62
C HIS A 64 13.31 11.41 8.70
N ALA A 65 13.13 10.12 8.95
CA ALA A 65 13.83 9.34 9.98
C ALA A 65 15.01 8.50 9.42
N GLY A 66 15.99 8.22 10.28
CA GLY A 66 17.19 7.41 9.94
C GLY A 66 16.92 5.91 9.76
N GLU A 67 17.98 5.10 9.58
CA GLU A 67 17.92 3.65 9.26
C GLU A 67 17.08 2.80 10.23
N GLU A 68 16.94 3.21 11.48
CA GLU A 68 16.16 2.50 12.50
C GLU A 68 14.66 2.47 12.19
N ALA A 69 14.12 3.53 11.56
CA ALA A 69 12.73 3.59 11.13
C ALA A 69 12.43 2.69 9.93
N TRP A 70 13.45 2.39 9.10
CA TRP A 70 13.31 1.43 7.99
C TRP A 70 13.04 0.00 8.48
N GLY A 71 13.66 -0.40 9.59
CA GLY A 71 13.45 -1.73 10.19
C GLY A 71 11.99 -1.95 10.58
N ALA A 72 11.41 -0.98 11.30
CA ALA A 72 10.02 -1.02 11.74
C ALA A 72 9.01 -1.02 10.58
N LEU A 73 9.33 -0.37 9.46
CA LEU A 73 8.49 -0.39 8.26
C LEU A 73 8.53 -1.75 7.55
N SER A 74 9.72 -2.32 7.36
CA SER A 74 9.87 -3.65 6.77
C SER A 74 9.07 -4.70 7.55
N ASP A 75 9.12 -4.66 8.89
CA ASP A 75 8.41 -5.63 9.73
C ASP A 75 6.89 -5.45 9.68
N ALA A 76 6.41 -4.21 9.59
CA ALA A 76 4.98 -3.95 9.40
C ALA A 76 4.46 -4.49 8.06
N VAL A 77 5.23 -4.34 6.98
CA VAL A 77 4.86 -4.86 5.64
C VAL A 77 4.89 -6.39 5.61
N LYS A 78 5.88 -7.02 6.25
CA LYS A 78 5.93 -8.49 6.39
C LYS A 78 4.74 -9.02 7.18
N SER A 79 4.39 -8.37 8.28
CA SER A 79 3.24 -8.74 9.12
C SER A 79 1.91 -8.57 8.38
N ALA A 80 1.77 -7.52 7.56
CA ALA A 80 0.61 -7.33 6.69
C ALA A 80 0.49 -8.41 5.61
N LYS A 81 1.62 -8.95 5.13
CA LYS A 81 1.63 -10.03 4.13
C LYS A 81 1.21 -11.38 4.75
N SER A 82 1.66 -11.71 5.97
CA SER A 82 1.34 -13.01 6.56
C SER A 82 -0.14 -13.19 6.92
N LYS A 83 -0.86 -12.10 7.19
CA LYS A 83 -2.31 -12.15 7.44
C LYS A 83 -3.18 -12.26 6.19
N SER A 84 -2.59 -12.09 5.00
CA SER A 84 -3.31 -12.32 3.74
C SER A 84 -3.21 -13.77 3.25
N ASP A 85 -2.33 -14.58 3.86
CA ASP A 85 -2.07 -15.99 3.51
C ASP A 85 -2.73 -16.98 4.50
N SER A 86 -3.63 -16.53 5.40
CA SER A 86 -4.43 -17.40 6.30
C SER A 86 -5.92 -17.16 6.19
#